data_AF-A0A846E7T0-F1
#
_entry.id   AF-A0A846E7T0-F1
#
_cell.length_a   1.000
_cell.length_b   1.000
_cell.length_c   1.000
_cell.angle_alpha   90.00
_cell.angle_beta   90.00
_cell.angle_gamma   90.00
#
_symmetry.space_group_name_H-M   'P 1'
#
loop_
_entity.id
_entity.type
_entity.pdbx_description
1 polymer ?
#
loop_
_entity_poly.entity_id
_entity_poly.type
_entity_poly.pdbx_seq_one_letter_code
_entity_poly.pdbx_strand_id
1 'polypeptide(L)'
;MFCPYWLLFSVVFLSPAFSQNTSTQPVKSKVSNSCSSQRLETLTTQLMLDLPSYANRVTQRSRRMSRDVDIYSYIVAAGKPELNKLPLNAGINVDNQYESSGVEQVLFTTLERQYTNNKKIELQQFHWLFLTKTKMGWQVVMMFTRSGEYPVKSLLSPPRNSSNGAIAQAVKLWLRDCEAGSLRI
;
A
#
# COMPACT_ATOMS: atom_id res chain seq x y z
N MET A 1 26.13 66.01 5.07
CA MET A 1 27.43 65.64 5.66
C MET A 1 27.14 65.11 7.07
N PHE A 2 27.72 63.95 7.41
CA PHE A 2 27.66 63.22 8.68
C PHE A 2 26.45 62.31 8.97
N CYS A 3 26.66 61.06 8.56
CA CYS A 3 26.15 59.83 9.17
C CYS A 3 26.70 59.68 10.60
N PRO A 4 25.96 59.03 11.50
CA PRO A 4 26.62 58.08 12.39
C PRO A 4 25.95 56.70 12.35
N TYR A 5 26.83 55.73 12.09
CA TYR A 5 26.70 54.31 12.30
C TYR A 5 26.22 53.98 13.71
N TRP A 6 25.22 53.10 13.84
CA TRP A 6 25.08 52.21 14.99
C TRP A 6 25.21 50.78 14.50
N LEU A 7 26.27 50.15 14.97
CA LEU A 7 26.66 48.76 14.76
C LEU A 7 26.21 47.93 15.98
N LEU A 8 25.81 46.68 15.70
CA LEU A 8 25.78 45.50 16.58
C LEU A 8 24.60 45.44 17.58
N PHE A 9 23.94 44.31 17.85
CA PHE A 9 24.31 42.90 17.79
C PHE A 9 23.10 42.03 17.39
N SER A 10 23.22 41.25 16.32
CA SER A 10 22.33 40.12 16.05
C SER A 10 22.78 38.93 16.91
N VAL A 11 22.04 38.67 17.99
CA VAL A 11 22.21 37.43 18.78
C VAL A 11 21.62 36.28 17.97
N VAL A 12 22.43 35.68 17.12
CA VAL A 12 22.11 34.41 16.48
C VAL A 12 22.30 33.32 17.53
N PHE A 13 21.22 32.90 18.18
CA PHE A 13 21.20 31.65 18.94
C PHE A 13 21.31 30.47 17.97
N LEU A 14 22.53 30.16 17.56
CA LEU A 14 22.89 28.88 16.95
C LEU A 14 22.77 27.82 18.05
N SER A 15 21.57 27.26 18.19
CA SER A 15 21.42 26.00 18.92
C SER A 15 22.09 24.91 18.09
N PRO A 16 23.13 24.21 18.57
CA PRO A 16 23.56 23.00 17.91
C PRO A 16 22.45 21.97 18.09
N ALA A 17 21.75 21.65 16.99
CA ALA A 17 20.88 20.48 16.96
C ALA A 17 21.77 19.26 17.19
N PHE A 18 21.69 18.67 18.38
CA PHE A 18 22.39 17.45 18.73
C PHE A 18 21.76 16.29 17.95
N SER A 19 22.27 16.02 16.75
CA SER A 19 21.95 14.81 16.02
C SER A 19 22.63 13.64 16.73
N GLN A 20 21.88 12.87 17.50
CA GLN A 20 22.36 11.57 17.96
C GLN A 20 22.52 10.69 16.73
N ASN A 21 23.76 10.54 16.25
CA ASN A 21 24.13 9.43 15.39
C ASN A 21 23.96 8.16 16.23
N THR A 22 22.75 7.61 16.21
CA THR A 22 22.54 6.22 16.59
C THR A 22 23.30 5.41 15.55
N SER A 23 24.55 5.09 15.86
CA SER A 23 25.26 4.03 15.18
C SER A 23 24.54 2.74 15.53
N THR A 24 23.48 2.43 14.78
CA THR A 24 22.88 1.11 14.78
C THR A 24 23.95 0.19 14.23
N GLN A 25 24.63 -0.52 15.13
CA GLN A 25 25.36 -1.71 14.73
C GLN A 25 24.37 -2.60 13.95
N PRO A 26 24.74 -3.10 12.76
CA PRO A 26 23.88 -4.01 12.04
C PRO A 26 23.78 -5.26 12.90
N VAL A 27 22.66 -5.41 13.59
CA VAL A 27 22.24 -6.69 14.12
C VAL A 27 22.16 -7.59 12.90
N LYS A 28 23.13 -8.48 12.73
CA LYS A 28 23.04 -9.62 11.82
C LYS A 28 21.92 -10.51 12.33
N SER A 29 20.66 -10.11 12.12
CA SER A 29 19.53 -11.01 12.23
C SER A 29 19.63 -11.94 11.05
N LYS A 30 20.33 -13.05 11.24
CA LYS A 30 20.26 -14.21 10.35
C LYS A 30 18.90 -14.87 10.54
N VAL A 31 17.85 -14.18 10.11
CA VAL A 31 16.55 -14.76 9.81
C VAL A 31 16.33 -14.45 8.35
N SER A 32 16.88 -15.28 7.48
CA SER A 32 16.56 -15.25 6.05
C SER A 32 15.18 -15.88 5.84
N ASN A 33 14.14 -15.30 6.43
CA ASN A 33 12.76 -15.55 6.01
C ASN A 33 12.55 -14.72 4.76
N SER A 34 13.12 -15.14 3.63
CA SER A 34 12.89 -14.41 2.38
C SER A 34 11.41 -14.51 2.05
N CYS A 35 10.76 -13.40 1.76
CA CYS A 35 9.34 -13.39 1.40
C CYS A 35 9.03 -14.27 0.19
N SER A 36 10.01 -14.38 -0.70
CA SER A 36 10.05 -15.31 -1.83
C SER A 36 9.90 -16.79 -1.42
N SER A 37 10.31 -17.19 -0.22
CA SER A 37 10.18 -18.57 0.27
C SER A 37 8.83 -18.87 0.93
N GLN A 38 8.08 -17.84 1.31
CA GLN A 38 6.83 -17.99 2.06
C GLN A 38 5.69 -18.54 1.20
N ARG A 39 4.76 -19.25 1.86
CA ARG A 39 3.47 -19.63 1.26
C ARG A 39 2.64 -18.37 1.01
N LEU A 40 1.90 -18.36 -0.09
CA LEU A 40 1.08 -17.22 -0.50
C LEU A 40 0.07 -16.79 0.59
N GLU A 41 -0.48 -17.75 1.32
CA GLU A 41 -1.42 -17.48 2.42
C GLU A 41 -0.78 -16.69 3.57
N THR A 42 0.41 -17.10 4.02
CA THR A 42 1.17 -16.40 5.07
C THR A 42 1.57 -15.00 4.60
N LEU A 43 2.09 -14.92 3.37
CA LEU A 43 2.51 -13.65 2.76
C LEU A 43 1.34 -12.66 2.68
N THR A 44 0.19 -13.10 2.16
CA THR A 44 -0.98 -12.23 1.96
C THR A 44 -1.65 -11.88 3.28
N THR A 45 -1.64 -12.77 4.27
CA THR A 45 -2.13 -12.48 5.62
C THR A 45 -1.31 -11.35 6.26
N GLN A 46 0.02 -11.43 6.21
CA GLN A 46 0.87 -10.36 6.73
C GLN A 46 0.71 -9.07 5.94
N LEU A 47 0.64 -9.16 4.60
CA LEU A 47 0.37 -8.01 3.74
C LEU A 47 -0.91 -7.29 4.16
N MET A 48 -2.01 -8.00 4.44
CA MET A 48 -3.28 -7.35 4.85
C MET A 48 -3.16 -6.60 6.18
N LEU A 49 -2.37 -7.09 7.13
CA LEU A 49 -2.13 -6.40 8.40
C LEU A 49 -1.42 -5.05 8.20
N ASP A 50 -0.45 -5.01 7.28
CA ASP A 50 0.37 -3.82 7.03
C ASP A 50 -0.22 -2.91 5.94
N LEU A 51 -1.14 -3.41 5.11
CA LEU A 51 -1.65 -2.74 3.93
C LEU A 51 -2.24 -1.35 4.23
N PRO A 52 -3.06 -1.13 5.28
CA PRO A 52 -3.55 0.21 5.60
C PRO A 52 -2.43 1.22 5.80
N SER A 53 -1.38 0.85 6.54
CA SER A 53 -0.21 1.70 6.79
C SER A 53 0.55 2.03 5.50
N TYR A 54 0.80 1.03 4.67
CA TYR A 54 1.48 1.21 3.38
C TYR A 54 0.64 2.06 2.40
N ALA A 55 -0.66 1.82 2.31
CA ALA A 55 -1.59 2.56 1.45
C ALA A 55 -1.70 4.02 1.87
N ASN A 56 -1.85 4.28 3.16
CA ASN A 56 -1.89 5.65 3.67
C ASN A 56 -0.58 6.38 3.39
N ARG A 57 0.58 5.73 3.52
CA ARG A 57 1.88 6.32 3.13
C ARG A 57 1.94 6.69 1.65
N VAL A 58 1.45 5.82 0.76
CA VAL A 58 1.40 6.09 -0.68
C VAL A 58 0.48 7.28 -0.98
N THR A 59 -0.74 7.27 -0.45
CA THR A 59 -1.71 8.36 -0.63
C THR A 59 -1.16 9.69 -0.14
N GLN A 60 -0.55 9.73 1.04
CA GLN A 60 0.04 10.95 1.60
C GLN A 60 1.20 11.47 0.75
N ARG A 61 2.03 10.58 0.17
CA ARG A 61 3.11 10.99 -0.75
C ARG A 61 2.56 11.57 -2.04
N SER A 62 1.54 10.94 -2.62
CA SER A 62 0.88 11.42 -3.84
C SER A 62 0.25 12.81 -3.63
N ARG A 63 -0.41 13.03 -2.48
CA ARG A 63 -0.95 14.35 -2.10
C ARG A 63 0.11 15.43 -2.02
N ARG A 64 1.26 15.16 -1.39
CA ARG A 64 2.33 16.18 -1.32
C ARG A 64 2.83 16.62 -2.70
N MET A 65 2.66 15.77 -3.72
CA MET A 65 2.98 16.09 -5.11
C MET A 65 1.89 16.92 -5.79
N SER A 66 0.61 16.74 -5.41
CA SER A 66 -0.55 17.44 -5.98
C SER A 66 -1.10 18.47 -4.99
N ARG A 67 -0.88 19.76 -5.25
CA ARG A 67 -1.28 20.85 -4.34
C ARG A 67 -2.80 21.13 -4.28
N ASP A 68 -3.58 20.44 -5.10
CA ASP A 68 -5.03 20.66 -5.24
C ASP A 68 -5.77 19.33 -4.99
N VAL A 69 -6.09 19.06 -3.71
CA VAL A 69 -6.81 17.84 -3.30
C VAL A 69 -7.85 18.18 -2.24
N ASP A 70 -9.12 18.24 -2.65
CA ASP A 70 -10.27 18.48 -1.77
C ASP A 70 -10.79 17.21 -1.06
N ILE A 71 -10.26 16.03 -1.42
CA ILE A 71 -10.73 14.73 -0.91
C ILE A 71 -9.60 13.99 -0.19
N TYR A 72 -9.80 13.77 1.11
CA TYR A 72 -8.85 13.06 1.96
C TYR A 72 -9.30 11.63 2.26
N SER A 73 -8.97 10.71 1.38
CA SER A 73 -9.00 9.25 1.58
C SER A 73 -7.95 8.70 2.55
N TYR A 74 -8.37 7.75 3.39
CA TYR A 74 -7.52 6.93 4.24
C TYR A 74 -8.05 5.50 4.25
N ILE A 75 -7.15 4.52 4.16
CA ILE A 75 -7.48 3.12 4.36
C ILE A 75 -7.49 2.85 5.86
N VAL A 76 -8.64 2.42 6.37
CA VAL A 76 -8.88 2.15 7.78
C VAL A 76 -8.51 0.71 8.13
N ALA A 77 -8.91 -0.23 7.28
CA ALA A 77 -8.68 -1.65 7.48
C ALA A 77 -8.60 -2.39 6.14
N ALA A 78 -7.94 -3.55 6.15
CA ALA A 78 -8.00 -4.54 5.09
C ALA A 78 -8.64 -5.82 5.64
N GLY A 79 -9.51 -6.43 4.84
CA GLY A 79 -10.18 -7.69 5.17
C GLY A 79 -9.26 -8.89 4.98
N LYS A 80 -9.72 -10.06 5.44
CA LYS A 80 -9.02 -11.33 5.24
C LYS A 80 -8.87 -11.62 3.73
N PRO A 81 -7.70 -12.08 3.27
CA PRO A 81 -7.53 -12.45 1.88
C PRO A 81 -8.16 -13.82 1.58
N GLU A 82 -8.76 -13.96 0.41
CA GLU A 82 -9.29 -15.19 -0.15
C GLU A 82 -8.46 -15.59 -1.40
N LEU A 83 -7.95 -16.81 -1.41
CA LEU A 83 -7.07 -17.33 -2.47
C LEU A 83 -7.81 -18.22 -3.47
N ASN A 84 -9.14 -18.30 -3.37
CA ASN A 84 -9.95 -19.10 -4.28
C ASN A 84 -9.92 -18.45 -5.67
N LYS A 85 -9.36 -19.16 -6.65
CA LYS A 85 -9.42 -18.73 -8.05
C LYS A 85 -10.89 -18.65 -8.46
N LEU A 86 -11.30 -17.51 -9.00
CA LEU A 86 -12.64 -17.41 -9.57
C LEU A 86 -12.67 -18.27 -10.83
N PRO A 87 -13.68 -19.14 -11.02
CA PRO A 87 -13.82 -19.87 -12.26
C PRO A 87 -13.99 -18.85 -13.38
N LEU A 88 -13.07 -18.84 -14.35
CA LEU A 88 -13.11 -17.90 -15.47
C LEU A 88 -14.34 -18.09 -16.37
N ASN A 89 -15.12 -19.16 -16.16
CA ASN A 89 -16.27 -19.52 -16.97
C ASN A 89 -17.42 -20.08 -16.10
N ALA A 90 -18.32 -19.21 -15.65
CA ALA A 90 -19.62 -19.65 -15.14
C ALA A 90 -20.51 -20.06 -16.35
N GLY A 91 -20.26 -21.24 -16.93
CA GLY A 91 -21.14 -21.82 -17.96
C GLY A 91 -20.47 -22.38 -19.23
N ILE A 92 -19.14 -22.41 -19.31
CA ILE A 92 -18.42 -23.08 -20.42
C ILE A 92 -17.52 -24.14 -19.80
N ASN A 93 -17.78 -25.42 -20.12
CA ASN A 93 -16.85 -26.51 -19.90
C ASN A 93 -15.61 -26.26 -20.75
N VAL A 94 -14.66 -25.52 -20.19
CA VAL A 94 -13.29 -25.51 -20.68
C VAL A 94 -12.48 -26.35 -19.71
N ASP A 95 -12.14 -27.55 -20.16
CA ASP A 95 -11.14 -28.41 -19.54
C ASP A 95 -9.89 -27.59 -19.20
N ASN A 96 -9.74 -27.09 -17.97
CA ASN A 96 -8.50 -26.59 -17.33
C ASN A 96 -7.55 -25.67 -18.15
N GLN A 97 -7.90 -25.20 -19.35
CA GLN A 97 -6.94 -24.72 -20.35
C GLN A 97 -6.67 -23.22 -20.23
N TYR A 98 -7.41 -22.53 -19.37
CA TYR A 98 -7.24 -21.10 -19.06
C TYR A 98 -6.70 -20.86 -17.65
N GLU A 99 -6.18 -21.89 -16.97
CA GLU A 99 -5.32 -21.70 -15.81
C GLU A 99 -4.04 -20.97 -16.26
N SER A 100 -3.97 -19.66 -15.98
CA SER A 100 -2.76 -18.87 -16.17
C SER A 100 -1.64 -19.44 -15.30
N SER A 101 -0.81 -20.32 -15.87
CA SER A 101 0.27 -21.00 -15.16
C SER A 101 1.22 -19.97 -14.54
N GLY A 102 1.37 -19.97 -13.22
CA GLY A 102 2.29 -19.08 -12.51
C GLY A 102 1.71 -17.71 -12.11
N VAL A 103 0.41 -17.48 -12.27
CA VAL A 103 -0.28 -16.32 -11.70
C VAL A 103 -1.27 -16.77 -10.64
N GLU A 104 -1.13 -16.19 -9.45
CA GLU A 104 -1.98 -16.42 -8.30
C GLU A 104 -2.94 -15.25 -8.10
N GLN A 105 -4.19 -15.57 -7.80
CA GLN A 105 -5.23 -14.57 -7.54
C GLN A 105 -5.45 -14.43 -6.03
N VAL A 106 -5.47 -13.19 -5.56
CA VAL A 106 -5.77 -12.82 -4.18
C VAL A 106 -6.94 -11.85 -4.19
N LEU A 107 -8.05 -12.26 -3.60
CA LEU A 107 -9.24 -11.45 -3.39
C LEU A 107 -9.19 -10.87 -1.99
N PHE A 108 -9.44 -9.58 -1.83
CA PHE A 108 -9.56 -8.99 -0.50
C PHE A 108 -10.41 -7.73 -0.57
N THR A 109 -10.75 -7.22 0.60
CA THR A 109 -11.48 -5.95 0.72
C THR A 109 -10.70 -4.94 1.51
N THR A 110 -10.98 -3.65 1.29
CA THR A 110 -10.51 -2.59 2.17
C THR A 110 -11.66 -1.68 2.55
N LEU A 111 -11.57 -1.12 3.76
CA LEU A 111 -12.46 -0.07 4.23
C LEU A 111 -11.72 1.26 4.05
N GLU A 112 -12.23 2.09 3.16
CA GLU A 112 -11.74 3.44 2.93
C GLU A 112 -12.65 4.45 3.63
N ARG A 113 -12.03 5.45 4.26
CA ARG A 113 -12.70 6.62 4.80
C ARG A 113 -12.23 7.86 4.06
N GLN A 114 -13.17 8.59 3.48
CA GLN A 114 -12.92 9.84 2.81
C GLN A 114 -13.45 11.00 3.64
N TYR A 115 -12.69 12.09 3.67
CA TYR A 115 -13.11 13.36 4.23
C TYR A 115 -13.16 14.40 3.13
N THR A 116 -14.34 15.00 2.94
CA THR A 116 -14.56 16.11 2.00
C THR A 116 -15.50 17.11 2.66
N ASN A 117 -15.15 18.40 2.66
CA ASN A 117 -16.00 19.46 3.23
C ASN A 117 -16.57 19.12 4.63
N ASN A 118 -15.71 18.62 5.52
CA ASN A 118 -16.04 18.16 6.89
C ASN A 118 -17.06 17.01 6.97
N LYS A 119 -17.38 16.35 5.86
CA LYS A 119 -18.20 15.14 5.81
C LYS A 119 -17.32 13.91 5.72
N LYS A 120 -17.69 12.89 6.51
CA LYS A 120 -17.09 11.56 6.49
C LYS A 120 -17.91 10.67 5.57
N ILE A 121 -17.27 10.07 4.58
CA ILE A 121 -17.84 9.04 3.70
C ILE A 121 -17.03 7.77 3.90
N GLU A 122 -17.69 6.63 4.02
CA GLU A 122 -17.04 5.32 4.13
C GLU A 122 -17.37 4.49 2.90
N LEU A 123 -16.34 3.89 2.30
CA LEU A 123 -16.43 3.09 1.10
C LEU A 123 -15.84 1.70 1.37
N GLN A 124 -16.54 0.67 0.94
CA GLN A 124 -15.97 -0.68 0.88
C GLN A 124 -15.41 -0.89 -0.52
N GLN A 125 -14.13 -1.25 -0.60
CA GLN A 125 -13.48 -1.62 -1.86
C GLN A 125 -13.23 -3.11 -1.90
N PHE A 126 -13.37 -3.69 -3.09
CA PHE A 126 -13.19 -5.10 -3.39
C PHE A 126 -12.09 -5.20 -4.44
N HIS A 127 -11.04 -5.96 -4.15
CA HIS A 127 -9.84 -6.00 -4.95
C HIS A 127 -9.59 -7.41 -5.49
N TRP A 128 -9.26 -7.48 -6.78
CA TRP A 128 -8.68 -8.65 -7.42
C TRP A 128 -7.21 -8.35 -7.67
N LEU A 129 -6.33 -8.93 -6.87
CA LEU A 129 -4.89 -8.77 -7.01
C LEU A 129 -4.31 -10.02 -7.66
N PHE A 130 -3.55 -9.82 -8.73
CA PHE A 130 -2.87 -10.90 -9.45
C PHE A 130 -1.38 -10.79 -9.18
N LEU A 131 -0.83 -11.86 -8.61
CA LEU A 131 0.58 -11.96 -8.24
C LEU A 131 1.27 -13.04 -9.06
N THR A 132 2.55 -12.86 -9.34
CA THR A 132 3.39 -13.90 -9.92
C THR A 132 4.67 -14.04 -9.11
N LYS A 133 5.19 -15.26 -9.05
CA LYS A 133 6.43 -15.56 -8.35
C LYS A 133 7.59 -15.56 -9.34
N THR A 134 8.56 -14.68 -9.12
CA THR A 134 9.78 -14.56 -9.92
C THR A 134 11.01 -15.00 -9.12
N LYS A 135 12.18 -15.03 -9.77
CA LYS A 135 13.47 -15.25 -9.07
C LYS A 135 13.78 -14.19 -8.01
N MET A 136 13.22 -12.99 -8.16
CA MET A 136 13.37 -11.87 -7.22
C MET A 136 12.30 -11.85 -6.13
N GLY A 137 11.33 -12.77 -6.19
CA GLY A 137 10.19 -12.81 -5.28
C GLY A 137 8.87 -12.49 -5.94
N TRP A 138 7.87 -12.20 -5.11
CA TRP A 138 6.50 -11.95 -5.54
C TRP A 138 6.34 -10.57 -6.18
N GLN A 139 5.65 -10.52 -7.30
CA GLN A 139 5.43 -9.29 -8.07
C GLN A 139 3.95 -9.14 -8.45
N VAL A 140 3.49 -7.89 -8.47
CA VAL A 140 2.13 -7.55 -8.93
C VAL A 140 2.08 -7.57 -10.46
N VAL A 141 1.24 -8.43 -11.02
CA VAL A 141 0.92 -8.46 -12.45
C VAL A 141 -0.07 -7.34 -12.77
N MET A 142 -1.22 -7.38 -12.10
CA MET A 142 -2.29 -6.41 -12.27
C MET A 142 -3.24 -6.42 -11.08
N MET A 143 -4.09 -5.40 -10.99
CA MET A 143 -5.12 -5.32 -9.96
C MET A 143 -6.40 -4.66 -10.48
N PHE A 144 -7.56 -5.19 -10.13
CA PHE A 144 -8.86 -4.56 -10.37
C PHE A 144 -9.54 -4.20 -9.06
N THR A 145 -10.33 -3.14 -9.08
CA THR A 145 -11.11 -2.71 -7.91
C THR A 145 -12.54 -2.40 -8.28
N ARG A 146 -13.49 -2.82 -7.43
CA ARG A 146 -14.86 -2.29 -7.36
C ARG A 146 -15.03 -1.56 -6.04
N SER A 147 -15.82 -0.51 -6.04
CA SER A 147 -16.10 0.28 -4.84
C SER A 147 -17.61 0.37 -4.63
N GLY A 148 -18.04 0.33 -3.37
CA GLY A 148 -19.40 0.59 -2.95
C GLY A 148 -19.42 1.46 -1.70
N GLU A 149 -20.57 2.05 -1.41
CA GLU A 149 -20.80 2.70 -0.10
C GLU A 149 -20.68 1.66 1.02
N TYR A 150 -20.24 2.10 2.21
CA TYR A 150 -20.24 1.29 3.42
C TYR A 150 -21.34 1.77 4.40
N PRO A 151 -22.13 0.87 5.00
CA PRO A 151 -22.22 -0.57 4.73
C PRO A 151 -22.65 -0.87 3.29
N VAL A 152 -22.21 -2.02 2.76
CA VAL A 152 -22.38 -2.40 1.35
C VAL A 152 -23.86 -2.38 0.98
N LYS A 153 -24.24 -1.42 0.13
CA LYS A 153 -25.55 -1.39 -0.55
C LYS A 153 -25.48 -2.20 -1.86
N SER A 154 -26.64 -2.44 -2.49
CA SER A 154 -26.74 -3.25 -3.70
C SER A 154 -25.96 -2.71 -4.91
N LEU A 155 -25.59 -1.43 -4.92
CA LEU A 155 -24.88 -0.79 -6.03
C LEU A 155 -23.36 -0.79 -5.77
N LEU A 156 -22.64 -1.58 -6.57
CA LEU A 156 -21.19 -1.55 -6.66
C LEU A 156 -20.77 -0.93 -7.99
N SER A 157 -19.70 -0.15 -7.98
CA SER A 157 -19.10 0.37 -9.21
C SER A 157 -18.70 -0.79 -10.15
N PRO A 158 -18.63 -0.54 -11.47
CA PRO A 158 -17.95 -1.46 -12.38
C PRO A 158 -16.50 -1.71 -11.93
N PRO A 159 -15.95 -2.91 -12.16
CA PRO A 159 -14.52 -3.17 -11.95
C PRO A 159 -13.68 -2.23 -12.82
N ARG A 160 -12.67 -1.60 -12.23
CA ARG A 160 -11.70 -0.76 -12.95
C ARG A 160 -10.28 -1.26 -12.73
N ASN A 161 -9.44 -1.14 -13.76
CA ASN A 161 -8.01 -1.41 -13.60
C ASN A 161 -7.42 -0.40 -12.61
N SER A 162 -6.82 -0.93 -11.56
CA SER A 162 -6.28 -0.21 -10.41
C SER A 162 -4.82 -0.56 -10.15
N SER A 163 -4.13 -1.14 -11.15
CA SER A 163 -2.72 -1.57 -11.07
C SER A 163 -1.73 -0.44 -10.74
N ASN A 164 -2.15 0.80 -10.99
CA ASN A 164 -1.43 2.03 -10.65
C ASN A 164 -2.10 2.83 -9.52
N GLY A 165 -3.16 2.30 -8.90
CA GLY A 165 -3.85 2.93 -7.78
C GLY A 165 -3.06 2.81 -6.46
N ALA A 166 -3.49 3.55 -5.43
CA ALA A 166 -2.81 3.62 -4.15
C ALA A 166 -2.62 2.23 -3.51
N ILE A 167 -3.64 1.37 -3.55
CA ILE A 167 -3.56 0.00 -3.01
C ILE A 167 -2.52 -0.85 -3.77
N ALA A 168 -2.50 -0.84 -5.11
CA ALA A 168 -1.54 -1.63 -5.88
C ALA A 168 -0.10 -1.14 -5.67
N GLN A 169 0.10 0.17 -5.59
CA GLN A 169 1.40 0.76 -5.25
C GLN A 169 1.83 0.40 -3.82
N ALA A 170 0.89 0.37 -2.87
CA ALA A 170 1.16 -0.06 -1.50
C ALA A 170 1.61 -1.52 -1.43
N VAL A 171 0.93 -2.42 -2.16
CA VAL A 171 1.31 -3.83 -2.28
C VAL A 171 2.70 -3.96 -2.91
N LYS A 172 2.98 -3.29 -4.03
CA LYS A 172 4.31 -3.30 -4.68
C LYS A 172 5.40 -2.83 -3.70
N LEU A 173 5.12 -1.79 -2.94
CA LEU A 173 6.05 -1.24 -1.96
C LEU A 173 6.28 -2.18 -0.78
N TRP A 174 5.22 -2.81 -0.27
CA TRP A 174 5.30 -3.81 0.79
C TRP A 174 6.12 -5.02 0.34
N LEU A 175 5.82 -5.60 -0.83
CA LEU A 175 6.57 -6.73 -1.40
C LEU A 175 8.05 -6.40 -1.56
N ARG A 176 8.39 -5.19 -2.00
CA ARG A 176 9.78 -4.76 -2.11
C ARG A 176 10.48 -4.72 -0.74
N ASP A 177 9.85 -4.14 0.27
CA ASP A 177 10.41 -4.04 1.62
C ASP A 177 10.50 -5.43 2.29
N CYS A 178 9.54 -6.30 1.97
CA CYS A 178 9.48 -7.71 2.33
C CYS A 178 10.72 -8.46 1.82
N GLU A 179 10.98 -8.43 0.51
CA GLU A 179 12.14 -9.13 -0.08
C GLU A 179 13.48 -8.52 0.39
N ALA A 180 13.49 -7.24 0.76
CA ALA A 180 14.65 -6.60 1.38
C ALA A 180 14.88 -7.01 2.85
N GLY A 181 14.04 -7.88 3.43
CA GLY A 181 14.13 -8.32 4.82
C GLY A 181 13.86 -7.22 5.85
N SER A 182 13.19 -6.13 5.44
CA SER A 182 12.85 -5.01 6.32
C SER A 182 11.62 -5.29 7.19
N LEU A 183 10.87 -6.34 6.86
CA LEU A 183 9.67 -6.78 7.57
C LEU A 183 9.97 -8.02 8.41
N ARG A 184 9.32 -8.12 9.57
CA ARG A 184 9.32 -9.34 10.38
C ARG A 184 8.07 -10.13 10.03
N ILE A 185 8.26 -11.34 9.52
CA ILE A 185 7.19 -12.20 8.98
C ILE A 185 7.47 -13.64 9.38
#